data_AF-A0A7W1BN24-F1
#
_entry.id   AF-A0A7W1BN24-F1
#
_cell.length_a   1.000
_cell.length_b   1.000
_cell.length_c   1.000
_cell.angle_alpha   90.00
_cell.angle_beta   90.00
_cell.angle_gamma   90.00
#
_symmetry.space_group_name_H-M   'P 1'
#
loop_
_entity.id
_entity.type
_entity.pdbx_description
1 polymer ?
#
loop_
_entity_poly.entity_id
_entity_poly.type
_entity_poly.pdbx_seq_one_letter_code
_entity_poly.pdbx_strand_id
1 'polypeptide(L)'
;MRNSQASSSDGILAGDALALGESVKVGEWLITRRRGGSDVGKWVAELPGDSPLAARLWRPGDRMLPLGATSPRRVKGLLRDAGIDAGRRAGWPVVLSGGEIVWVPGVRRGGAATVCPGIVYECEHVGS
;
A
#
# COMPACT_ATOMS: atom_id res chain seq x y z
N MET A 1 -0.65 17.41 -28.30
CA MET A 1 0.15 18.04 -27.22
C MET A 1 -0.72 17.99 -25.95
N ARG A 2 -0.41 17.34 -24.82
CA ARG A 2 0.85 17.15 -24.09
C ARG A 2 0.80 15.78 -23.36
N ASN A 3 1.67 14.83 -23.71
CA ASN A 3 2.03 13.74 -22.82
C ASN A 3 3.44 14.02 -22.33
N SER A 4 3.53 14.66 -21.16
CA SER A 4 4.79 14.87 -20.45
C SER A 4 4.73 14.01 -19.18
N GLN A 5 4.90 12.70 -19.35
CA GLN A 5 5.17 11.78 -18.24
C GLN A 5 6.35 10.90 -18.64
N ALA A 6 7.53 11.40 -18.31
CA ALA A 6 8.75 10.64 -18.07
C ALA A 6 9.82 11.63 -17.61
N SER A 7 9.72 12.09 -16.36
CA SER A 7 10.92 12.56 -15.67
C SER A 7 11.40 11.40 -14.81
N SER A 8 12.33 10.65 -15.40
CA SER A 8 13.26 9.78 -14.69
C SER A 8 13.88 10.53 -13.53
N SER A 9 13.87 9.92 -12.35
CA SER A 9 14.94 10.08 -11.38
C SER A 9 15.01 8.81 -10.53
N ASP A 10 16.25 8.34 -10.46
CA ASP A 10 16.76 7.09 -9.95
C ASP A 10 16.36 6.79 -8.49
N GLY A 11 16.09 5.51 -8.23
CA GLY A 11 15.73 5.04 -6.89
C GLY A 11 15.41 3.56 -6.94
N ILE A 12 16.43 2.72 -7.14
CA ILE A 12 16.36 1.28 -6.91
C ILE A 12 16.08 1.07 -5.41
N LEU A 13 14.82 1.11 -5.02
CA LEU A 13 14.38 0.73 -3.68
C LEU A 13 14.32 -0.80 -3.64
N ALA A 14 15.42 -1.43 -3.21
CA ALA A 14 15.51 -2.82 -2.77
C ALA A 14 14.44 -3.79 -3.36
N GLY A 15 14.64 -4.20 -4.61
CA GLY A 15 14.20 -5.49 -5.16
C GLY A 15 12.80 -5.60 -5.78
N ASP A 16 11.74 -5.05 -5.18
CA ASP A 16 10.35 -5.18 -5.70
C ASP A 16 9.40 -4.05 -5.25
N ALA A 17 9.93 -3.00 -4.58
CA ALA A 17 9.13 -1.88 -4.11
C ALA A 17 9.05 -0.78 -5.16
N LEU A 18 7.84 -0.51 -5.64
CA LEU A 18 7.55 0.51 -6.64
C LEU A 18 7.09 1.79 -5.95
N ALA A 19 7.67 2.94 -6.32
CA ALA A 19 7.27 4.21 -5.75
C ALA A 19 5.78 4.51 -6.01
N LEU A 20 5.06 4.90 -4.96
CA LEU A 20 3.64 5.19 -5.00
C LEU A 20 3.44 6.68 -5.34
N GLY A 21 3.23 6.98 -6.62
CA GLY A 21 3.00 8.34 -7.13
C GLY A 21 1.51 8.66 -7.33
N GLU A 22 1.11 8.91 -8.59
CA GLU A 22 -0.29 9.06 -8.99
C GLU A 22 -0.99 7.72 -9.13
N SER A 23 -0.30 6.73 -9.69
CA SER A 23 -0.76 5.35 -9.74
C SER A 23 0.45 4.41 -9.77
N VAL A 24 0.27 3.20 -9.26
CA VAL A 24 1.27 2.15 -9.35
C VAL A 24 0.60 0.78 -9.45
N LYS A 25 1.11 -0.05 -10.35
CA LYS A 25 0.65 -1.42 -10.52
C LYS A 25 1.63 -2.37 -9.83
N VAL A 26 1.13 -3.23 -8.96
CA VAL A 26 1.89 -4.24 -8.21
C VAL A 26 1.25 -5.60 -8.42
N GLY A 27 1.85 -6.42 -9.30
CA GLY A 27 1.21 -7.66 -9.76
C GLY A 27 -0.15 -7.36 -10.41
N GLU A 28 -1.20 -7.98 -9.88
CA GLU A 28 -2.58 -7.84 -10.36
C GLU A 28 -3.34 -6.66 -9.71
N TRP A 29 -2.67 -5.79 -8.95
CA TRP A 29 -3.30 -4.72 -8.19
C TRP A 29 -2.86 -3.36 -8.68
N LEU A 30 -3.80 -2.43 -8.84
CA LEU A 30 -3.54 -1.05 -9.20
C LEU A 30 -3.92 -0.16 -8.02
N ILE A 31 -2.94 0.60 -7.55
CA ILE A 31 -3.13 1.58 -6.49
C ILE A 31 -3.09 2.95 -7.13
N THR A 32 -4.19 3.70 -7.01
CA THR A 32 -4.33 5.02 -7.63
C THR A 32 -4.60 6.07 -6.56
N ARG A 33 -3.93 7.21 -6.67
CA ARG A 33 -4.15 8.37 -5.82
C ARG A 33 -5.53 8.96 -6.16
N ARG A 34 -6.45 8.93 -5.20
CA ARG A 34 -7.74 9.62 -5.33
C ARG A 34 -7.60 11.09 -4.93
N ARG A 35 -8.11 11.97 -5.79
CA ARG A 35 -8.30 13.39 -5.44
C ARG A 35 -9.71 13.57 -4.90
N GLY A 36 -9.83 13.63 -3.58
CA GLY A 36 -11.09 13.85 -2.87
C GLY A 36 -11.87 12.56 -2.58
N GLY A 37 -12.53 12.53 -1.42
CA GLY A 37 -13.49 11.52 -1.03
C GLY A 37 -13.45 11.18 0.46
N SER A 38 -14.59 11.32 1.15
CA SER A 38 -14.83 10.81 2.51
C SER A 38 -15.22 9.33 2.55
N ASP A 39 -15.18 8.64 1.41
CA ASP A 39 -15.52 7.22 1.32
C ASP A 39 -14.35 6.37 1.86
N VAL A 40 -14.46 5.98 3.12
CA VAL A 40 -13.48 5.15 3.83
C VAL A 40 -13.72 3.66 3.57
N GLY A 41 -13.83 3.27 2.30
CA GLY A 41 -13.97 1.88 1.91
C GLY A 41 -12.82 0.98 2.39
N LYS A 42 -13.06 -0.33 2.40
CA LYS A 42 -12.08 -1.38 2.78
C LYS A 42 -10.82 -1.38 1.90
N TRP A 43 -10.94 -0.81 0.70
CA TRP A 43 -9.91 -0.71 -0.34
C TRP A 43 -9.33 0.70 -0.50
N VAL A 44 -9.70 1.60 0.40
CA VAL A 44 -9.29 3.00 0.39
C VAL A 44 -8.51 3.27 1.67
N ALA A 45 -7.39 3.98 1.58
CA ALA A 45 -6.67 4.44 2.75
C ALA A 45 -6.08 5.83 2.52
N GLU A 46 -6.15 6.64 3.55
CA GLU A 46 -5.37 7.86 3.66
C GLU A 46 -3.96 7.48 4.15
N LEU A 47 -2.93 8.00 3.48
CA LEU A 47 -1.51 7.74 3.74
C LEU A 47 -0.74 9.05 3.87
N PRO A 48 0.38 9.08 4.63
CA PRO A 48 1.17 10.29 4.80
C PRO A 48 1.83 10.71 3.48
N GLY A 49 1.57 11.94 3.06
CA GLY A 49 2.17 12.54 1.87
C GLY A 49 3.55 13.15 2.07
N ASP A 50 4.03 13.21 3.31
CA ASP A 50 5.33 13.81 3.68
C ASP A 50 6.50 12.82 3.55
N SER A 51 6.21 11.52 3.44
CA SER A 51 7.22 10.46 3.36
C SER A 51 7.12 9.70 2.04
N PRO A 52 8.25 9.16 1.52
CA PRO A 52 8.23 8.37 0.30
C PRO A 52 7.38 7.11 0.50
N LEU A 53 6.30 7.04 -0.27
CA LEU A 53 5.41 5.89 -0.30
C LEU A 53 5.90 4.91 -1.38
N ALA A 54 5.82 3.62 -1.07
CA ALA A 54 6.15 2.55 -2.00
C ALA A 54 5.15 1.40 -1.87
N ALA A 55 4.81 0.73 -2.96
CA ALA A 55 3.97 -0.45 -2.95
C ALA A 55 4.72 -1.67 -3.48
N ARG A 56 4.48 -2.83 -2.87
CA ARG A 56 5.04 -4.11 -3.30
C ARG A 56 4.15 -5.27 -2.90
N LEU A 57 4.49 -6.47 -3.35
CA LEU A 57 3.87 -7.68 -2.85
C LEU A 57 4.34 -8.00 -1.42
N TRP A 58 3.41 -8.51 -0.62
CA TRP A 58 3.72 -9.03 0.71
C TRP A 58 4.74 -10.18 0.61
N ARG A 59 5.68 -10.22 1.55
CA ARG A 59 6.70 -11.26 1.67
C ARG A 59 6.63 -11.96 3.04
N PRO A 60 6.97 -13.26 3.11
CA PRO A 60 7.07 -13.95 4.39
C PRO A 60 8.13 -13.27 5.27
N GLY A 61 7.75 -12.93 6.50
CA GLY A 61 8.59 -12.17 7.43
C GLY A 61 8.11 -10.73 7.65
N ASP A 62 7.28 -10.20 6.73
CA ASP A 62 6.74 -8.85 6.86
C ASP A 62 5.92 -8.63 8.13
N ARG A 63 6.16 -7.47 8.73
CA ARG A 63 5.48 -7.00 9.92
C ARG A 63 4.94 -5.61 9.66
N MET A 64 3.76 -5.34 10.18
CA MET A 64 3.18 -4.00 10.20
C MET A 64 2.80 -3.65 11.62
N LEU A 65 2.81 -2.36 11.95
CA LEU A 65 2.28 -1.85 13.21
C LEU A 65 0.85 -1.34 12.96
N PRO A 66 -0.20 -2.07 13.38
CA PRO A 66 -1.57 -1.61 13.23
C PRO A 66 -1.81 -0.29 13.98
N LEU A 67 -2.74 0.52 13.50
CA LEU A 67 -3.20 1.70 14.24
C LEU A 67 -3.70 1.30 15.63
N GLY A 68 -3.18 1.96 16.66
CA GLY A 68 -3.52 1.69 18.06
C GLY A 68 -2.88 0.44 18.67
N ALA A 69 -2.00 -0.26 17.96
CA ALA A 69 -1.26 -1.40 18.50
C ALA A 69 0.12 -0.97 19.03
N THR A 70 0.51 -1.52 20.17
CA THR A 70 1.84 -1.30 20.77
C THR A 70 2.92 -2.22 20.18
N SER A 71 2.51 -3.30 19.49
CA SER A 71 3.42 -4.32 18.98
C SER A 71 3.17 -4.64 17.51
N PRO A 72 4.22 -4.78 16.69
CA PRO A 72 4.07 -5.12 15.28
C PRO A 72 3.49 -6.53 15.11
N ARG A 73 2.49 -6.66 14.23
CA ARG A 73 1.89 -7.95 13.85
C ARG A 73 2.42 -8.41 12.50
N ARG A 74 2.55 -9.72 12.34
CA ARG A 74 2.95 -10.32 11.05
C ARG A 74 1.83 -10.12 10.03
N VAL A 75 2.17 -9.61 8.84
CA VAL A 75 1.22 -9.41 7.74
C VAL A 75 0.56 -10.73 7.35
N LYS A 76 1.30 -11.84 7.35
CA LYS A 76 0.76 -13.19 7.15
C LYS A 76 -0.42 -13.52 8.07
N GLY A 77 -0.34 -13.13 9.35
CA GLY A 77 -1.40 -13.35 10.32
C GLY A 77 -2.64 -12.53 10.00
N LEU A 78 -2.43 -11.26 9.62
CA LEU A 78 -3.52 -10.35 9.25
C LEU A 78 -4.24 -10.80 7.97
N LEU A 79 -3.50 -11.25 6.96
CA LEU A 79 -4.07 -11.82 5.74
C LEU A 79 -4.90 -13.07 6.04
N ARG A 80 -4.44 -13.91 6.98
CA ARG A 80 -5.17 -15.10 7.43
C ARG A 80 -6.45 -14.71 8.19
N ASP A 81 -6.36 -13.78 9.13
CA ASP A 81 -7.52 -13.25 9.88
C ASP A 81 -8.57 -12.64 8.94
N ALA A 82 -8.14 -12.04 7.82
CA ALA A 82 -9.04 -11.51 6.79
C ALA A 82 -9.64 -12.57 5.86
N GLY A 83 -9.32 -13.86 6.05
CA GLY A 83 -9.87 -14.95 5.23
C GLY A 83 -9.30 -15.04 3.82
N ILE A 84 -8.12 -14.47 3.56
CA ILE A 84 -7.49 -14.53 2.23
C ILE A 84 -6.80 -15.89 2.08
N ASP A 85 -7.04 -16.62 1.00
CA ASP A 85 -6.41 -17.91 0.72
C ASP A 85 -4.92 -17.81 0.36
N ALA A 86 -4.16 -18.89 0.62
CA ALA A 86 -2.71 -18.91 0.44
C ALA A 86 -2.24 -18.49 -0.98
N GLY A 87 -2.97 -18.89 -2.03
CA GLY A 87 -2.68 -18.49 -3.41
C GLY A 87 -2.83 -16.99 -3.65
N ARG A 88 -3.88 -16.38 -3.10
CA ARG A 88 -4.12 -14.93 -3.17
C ARG A 88 -3.18 -14.13 -2.27
N ARG A 89 -2.77 -14.72 -1.13
CA ARG A 89 -1.83 -14.06 -0.20
C ARG A 89 -0.54 -13.72 -0.93
N ALA A 90 0.04 -14.65 -1.69
CA ALA A 90 1.34 -14.45 -2.34
C ALA A 90 1.37 -13.25 -3.31
N GLY A 91 0.23 -12.97 -3.95
CA GLY A 91 0.04 -11.81 -4.83
C GLY A 91 -0.61 -10.61 -4.13
N TRP A 92 -0.67 -10.56 -2.81
CA TRP A 92 -1.36 -9.47 -2.10
C TRP A 92 -0.48 -8.21 -1.99
N PRO A 93 -1.00 -7.02 -2.32
CA PRO A 93 -0.24 -5.78 -2.29
C PRO A 93 -0.10 -5.28 -0.85
N VAL A 94 1.01 -4.64 -0.56
CA VAL A 94 1.27 -3.90 0.68
C VAL A 94 1.88 -2.56 0.34
N VAL A 95 1.50 -1.54 1.10
CA VAL A 95 2.02 -0.18 0.95
C VAL A 95 2.87 0.18 2.15
N LEU A 96 4.03 0.73 1.84
CA LEU A 96 5.07 1.14 2.76
C LEU A 96 5.22 2.65 2.73
N SER A 97 5.54 3.24 3.87
CA SER A 97 5.96 4.63 4.01
C SER A 97 7.32 4.63 4.69
N GLY A 98 8.35 5.20 4.04
CA GLY A 98 9.71 5.23 4.60
C GLY A 98 10.30 3.85 4.95
N GLY A 99 9.78 2.77 4.35
CA GLY A 99 10.21 1.39 4.62
C GLY A 99 9.35 0.63 5.65
N GLU A 100 8.36 1.26 6.28
CA GLU A 100 7.42 0.59 7.19
C GLU A 100 6.08 0.31 6.51
N ILE A 101 5.48 -0.86 6.73
CA ILE A 101 4.19 -1.22 6.14
C ILE A 101 3.06 -0.45 6.86
N VAL A 102 2.49 0.51 6.15
CA VAL A 102 1.43 1.40 6.65
C VAL A 102 0.04 0.99 6.18
N TRP A 103 -0.09 0.17 5.14
CA TRP A 103 -1.39 -0.25 4.66
C TRP A 103 -1.36 -1.61 3.96
N VAL A 104 -2.32 -2.46 4.34
CA VAL A 104 -2.63 -3.71 3.66
C VAL A 104 -4.07 -3.58 3.13
N PRO A 105 -4.23 -3.29 1.82
CA PRO A 105 -5.53 -3.15 1.18
C PRO A 105 -6.46 -4.31 1.49
N GLY A 106 -7.73 -4.04 1.78
CA GLY A 106 -8.67 -5.11 2.09
C GLY A 106 -8.52 -5.75 3.48
N VAL A 107 -7.56 -5.33 4.31
CA VAL A 107 -7.24 -6.05 5.57
C VAL A 107 -7.12 -5.12 6.76
N ARG A 108 -6.13 -4.21 6.75
CA ARG A 108 -5.85 -3.34 7.89
C ARG A 108 -5.04 -2.13 7.47
N ARG A 109 -5.30 -1.00 8.13
CA ARG A 109 -4.45 0.20 8.07
C ARG A 109 -3.48 0.20 9.26
N GLY A 110 -2.26 0.64 9.02
CA GLY A 110 -1.21 0.85 10.01
C GLY A 110 -1.38 2.18 10.73
N GLY A 111 -0.68 2.35 11.85
CA GLY A 111 -0.81 3.55 12.68
C GLY A 111 -0.32 4.82 12.01
N ALA A 112 0.77 4.69 11.25
CA ALA A 112 1.37 5.79 10.50
C ALA A 112 0.54 6.25 9.28
N ALA A 113 -0.56 5.58 8.94
CA ALA A 113 -1.44 5.97 7.85
C ALA A 113 -2.21 7.28 8.16
N THR A 114 -2.48 7.58 9.44
CA THR A 114 -3.24 8.76 9.87
C THR A 114 -2.31 9.90 10.29
N VAL A 115 -1.43 10.34 9.38
CA VAL A 115 -0.58 11.52 9.62
C VAL A 115 -0.73 12.50 8.47
N CYS A 116 -1.01 13.77 8.78
CA CYS A 116 -1.22 14.82 7.80
C CYS A 116 0.10 15.28 7.14
N PRO A 117 0.11 15.62 5.83
CA PRO A 117 -1.03 15.63 4.90
C PRO A 117 -1.45 14.20 4.48
N GLY A 118 -2.73 13.89 4.69
CA GLY A 118 -3.31 12.62 4.31
C GLY A 118 -3.64 12.59 2.82
N ILE A 119 -2.94 11.76 2.06
CA ILE A 119 -3.24 11.50 0.65
C ILE A 119 -4.08 10.22 0.56
N VAL A 120 -5.22 10.30 -0.10
CA VAL A 120 -6.10 9.14 -0.30
C VAL A 120 -5.61 8.30 -1.46
N TYR A 121 -5.42 7.01 -1.22
CA TYR A 121 -5.14 5.99 -2.22
C TYR A 121 -6.25 4.94 -2.22
N GLU A 122 -6.56 4.47 -3.41
CA GLU A 122 -7.51 3.40 -3.66
C GLU A 122 -6.78 2.23 -4.32
N CYS A 123 -7.04 1.02 -3.84
CA CYS A 123 -6.45 -0.19 -4.37
C CYS A 123 -7.54 -1.03 -5.03
N GLU A 124 -7.42 -1.26 -6.33
CA GLU A 124 -8.32 -2.09 -7.10
C GLU A 124 -7.59 -3.33 -7.64
N HIS A 125 -8.31 -4.45 -7.75
CA HIS A 125 -7.82 -5.64 -8.42
C HIS A 125 -8.08 -5.53 -9.92
N VAL A 126 -7.03 -5.53 -10.73
CA VAL A 126 -7.10 -5.37 -12.20
C VAL A 126 -6.86 -6.70 -12.93
N GLY A 127 -6.64 -7.78 -12.19
CA GLY A 127 -6.50 -9.14 -12.72
C GLY A 127 -7.85 -9.76 -13.07
N SER A 128 -7.95 -10.33 -14.27
CA SER A 128 -9.13 -11.01 -14.81
C SER A 128 -9.01 -12.53 -14.75
#